data_AF-A0A960EBJ4-F1
#
_entry.id   AF-A0A960EBJ4-F1
#
_cell.length_a   1.000
_cell.length_b   1.000
_cell.length_c   1.000
_cell.angle_alpha   90.00
_cell.angle_beta   90.00
_cell.angle_gamma   90.00
#
_symmetry.space_group_name_H-M   'P 1'
#
loop_
_entity.id
_entity.type
_entity.pdbx_description
1 polymer ?
#
loop_
_entity_poly.entity_id
_entity_poly.type
_entity_poly.pdbx_seq_one_letter_code
_entity_poly.pdbx_strand_id
1 'polypeptide(L)'
;MREFSPEQQAKLSAAVAMIGRCGAASVQIRWSDDEDPVVWFVVAEFDEGVWETAAGRDPIEAALRCAEQLVDGATCVHCGRPTALDTDWQSPVTSIADMTGLALCAYVYDPELHTFRRSCEGEETAA
;
A
#
# COMPACT_ATOMS: atom_id res chain seq x y z
N MET A 1 4.09 -1.62 24.52
CA MET A 1 4.09 -1.08 23.14
C MET A 1 4.90 -2.04 22.31
N ARG A 2 4.36 -2.58 21.21
CA ARG A 2 5.11 -3.51 20.35
C ARG A 2 6.21 -2.72 19.65
N GLU A 3 7.45 -3.16 19.77
CA GLU A 3 8.55 -2.56 19.02
C GLU A 3 8.54 -3.13 17.59
N PHE A 4 8.57 -2.23 16.60
CA PHE A 4 8.72 -2.60 15.20
C PHE A 4 10.19 -2.67 14.83
N SER A 5 10.57 -3.71 14.09
CA SER A 5 11.91 -3.76 13.49
C SER A 5 12.12 -2.59 12.52
N PRO A 6 13.37 -2.23 12.19
CA PRO A 6 13.65 -1.19 11.19
C PRO A 6 12.94 -1.44 9.86
N GLU A 7 12.90 -2.70 9.42
CA GLU A 7 12.21 -3.12 8.20
C GLU A 7 10.68 -2.93 8.29
N GLN A 8 10.09 -3.20 9.46
CA GLN A 8 8.67 -2.97 9.68
C GLN A 8 8.33 -1.46 9.67
N GLN A 9 9.21 -0.61 10.20
CA GLN A 9 9.05 0.85 10.16
C GLN A 9 9.22 1.40 8.74
N ALA A 10 10.15 0.86 7.96
CA ALA A 10 10.33 1.17 6.56
C ALA A 10 9.07 0.84 5.76
N LYS A 11 8.47 -0.33 6.00
CA LYS A 11 7.19 -0.74 5.38
C LYS A 11 6.03 0.18 5.72
N LEU A 12 5.88 0.55 7.00
CA LEU A 12 4.86 1.52 7.40
C LEU A 12 5.03 2.83 6.64
N SER A 13 6.27 3.32 6.54
CA SER A 13 6.60 4.55 5.81
C SER A 13 6.28 4.42 4.32
N ALA A 14 6.59 3.30 3.69
CA ALA A 14 6.28 3.03 2.29
C ALA A 14 4.77 2.96 2.02
N ALA A 15 3.99 2.37 2.93
CA ALA A 15 2.53 2.30 2.82
C ALA A 15 1.91 3.71 2.92
N VAL A 16 2.32 4.52 3.90
CA VAL A 16 1.89 5.92 4.03
C VAL A 16 2.29 6.74 2.79
N ALA A 17 3.49 6.54 2.28
CA ALA A 17 3.93 7.20 1.04
C ALA A 17 3.10 6.75 -0.18
N MET A 18 2.65 5.49 -0.24
CA MET A 18 1.76 5.02 -1.30
C MET A 18 0.38 5.69 -1.22
N ILE A 19 -0.19 5.83 -0.03
CA ILE A 19 -1.44 6.58 0.20
C ILE A 19 -1.27 8.03 -0.29
N GLY A 20 -0.16 8.69 0.07
CA GLY A 20 0.14 10.05 -0.40
C GLY A 20 0.27 10.14 -1.94
N ARG A 21 0.85 9.13 -2.60
CA ARG A 21 0.93 9.06 -4.07
C ARG A 21 -0.45 8.97 -4.75
N CYS A 22 -1.47 8.51 -4.03
CA CYS A 22 -2.85 8.47 -4.53
C CYS A 22 -3.57 9.83 -4.39
N GLY A 23 -2.90 10.86 -3.86
CA GLY A 23 -3.45 12.21 -3.74
C GLY A 23 -3.97 12.57 -2.35
N ALA A 24 -3.71 11.74 -1.33
CA ALA A 24 -4.09 12.08 0.04
C ALA A 24 -3.32 13.33 0.52
N ALA A 25 -4.06 14.34 0.98
CA ALA A 25 -3.52 15.57 1.55
C ALA A 25 -3.02 15.37 2.99
N SER A 26 -3.65 14.48 3.75
CA SER A 26 -3.23 14.11 5.11
C SER A 26 -3.46 12.62 5.37
N VAL A 27 -2.60 12.02 6.21
CA VAL A 27 -2.73 10.63 6.64
C VAL A 27 -2.54 10.57 8.15
N GLN A 28 -3.47 9.93 8.84
CA GLN A 28 -3.45 9.77 10.29
C GLN A 28 -3.51 8.31 10.66
N ILE A 29 -2.66 7.90 11.60
CA ILE A 29 -2.68 6.56 12.21
C ILE A 29 -3.25 6.72 13.61
N ARG A 30 -4.35 6.02 13.89
CA ARG A 30 -5.08 6.12 15.14
C ARG A 30 -5.20 4.75 15.79
N TRP A 31 -5.29 4.75 17.11
CA TRP A 31 -5.55 3.57 17.93
C TRP A 31 -6.91 3.75 18.59
N SER A 32 -7.72 2.68 18.67
CA SER A 32 -9.00 2.69 19.37
C SER A 32 -9.16 1.44 20.22
N ASP A 33 -9.42 1.66 21.51
CA ASP A 33 -9.88 0.64 22.46
C ASP A 33 -11.40 0.58 22.61
N ASP A 34 -12.14 1.43 21.89
CA ASP A 34 -13.61 1.40 21.85
C ASP A 34 -14.16 0.22 21.03
N GLU A 35 -13.33 -0.39 20.18
CA GLU A 35 -13.67 -1.56 19.35
C GLU A 35 -13.26 -2.88 20.01
N ASP A 36 -14.02 -3.96 19.76
CA ASP A 36 -13.65 -5.33 20.16
C ASP A 36 -13.51 -6.25 18.91
N PRO A 37 -12.28 -6.64 18.52
CA PRO A 37 -11.01 -6.40 19.21
C PRO A 37 -10.50 -4.96 19.05
N VAL A 38 -9.55 -4.56 19.91
CA VAL A 38 -8.77 -3.32 19.75
C VAL A 38 -8.12 -3.29 18.36
N VAL A 39 -8.30 -2.18 17.64
CA VAL A 39 -7.79 -2.00 16.28
C VAL A 39 -6.97 -0.73 16.11
N TRP A 40 -6.18 -0.72 15.05
CA TRP A 40 -5.54 0.46 14.49
C TRP A 40 -6.31 0.91 13.26
N PHE A 41 -6.51 2.22 13.13
CA PHE A 41 -7.12 2.85 11.97
C PHE A 41 -6.10 3.69 11.21
N VAL A 42 -6.22 3.68 9.90
CA VAL A 42 -5.63 4.70 9.03
C VAL A 42 -6.75 5.52 8.42
N VAL A 43 -6.61 6.83 8.48
CA VAL A 43 -7.53 7.80 7.90
C VAL A 43 -6.75 8.64 6.90
N ALA A 44 -7.11 8.54 5.62
CA ALA A 44 -6.57 9.34 4.54
C ALA A 44 -7.59 10.41 4.17
N GLU A 45 -7.16 11.67 4.17
CA GLU A 45 -7.95 12.83 3.75
C GLU A 45 -7.57 13.22 2.34
N PHE A 46 -8.57 13.42 1.49
CA PHE A 46 -8.43 13.97 0.15
C PHE A 46 -9.13 15.33 0.08
N ASP A 47 -8.96 16.03 -1.04
CA ASP A 47 -9.63 17.31 -1.27
C ASP A 47 -11.16 17.17 -1.17
N GLU A 48 -11.82 18.30 -0.89
CA GLU A 48 -13.28 18.42 -0.79
C GLU A 48 -13.94 17.57 0.32
N GLY A 49 -13.15 17.17 1.33
CA GLY A 49 -13.66 16.43 2.48
C GLY A 49 -14.01 14.98 2.15
N VAL A 50 -13.34 14.41 1.15
CA VAL A 50 -13.38 12.97 0.86
C VAL A 50 -12.40 12.26 1.78
N TRP A 51 -12.82 11.16 2.37
CA TRP A 51 -12.02 10.40 3.33
C TRP A 51 -12.05 8.92 2.98
N GLU A 52 -10.89 8.29 3.08
CA GLU A 52 -10.76 6.83 3.03
C GLU A 52 -10.21 6.31 4.35
N THR A 53 -10.71 5.15 4.77
CA THR A 53 -10.34 4.58 6.07
C THR A 53 -10.19 3.08 6.00
N ALA A 54 -9.14 2.56 6.62
CA ALA A 54 -8.96 1.12 6.81
C ALA A 54 -8.53 0.80 8.23
N ALA A 55 -8.82 -0.43 8.66
CA ALA A 55 -8.47 -0.94 9.98
C ALA A 55 -7.62 -2.21 9.90
N GLY A 56 -6.75 -2.40 10.89
CA GLY A 56 -5.86 -3.56 11.02
C GLY A 56 -5.55 -3.89 12.47
N ARG A 57 -4.97 -5.06 12.72
CA ARG A 57 -4.57 -5.49 14.08
C ARG A 57 -3.33 -4.76 14.58
N ASP A 58 -2.56 -4.20 13.65
CA ASP A 58 -1.42 -3.33 13.91
C ASP A 58 -1.39 -2.19 12.87
N PRO A 59 -0.67 -1.09 13.12
CA PRO A 59 -0.64 0.07 12.23
C PRO A 59 -0.11 -0.23 10.83
N ILE A 60 0.72 -1.28 10.67
CA ILE A 60 1.28 -1.66 9.37
C ILE A 60 0.17 -2.31 8.53
N GLU A 61 -0.55 -3.27 9.11
CA GLU A 61 -1.70 -3.91 8.46
C GLU A 61 -2.77 -2.86 8.08
N ALA A 62 -3.07 -1.91 8.97
CA ALA A 62 -4.04 -0.86 8.70
C ALA A 62 -3.60 0.05 7.53
N ALA A 63 -2.32 0.46 7.50
CA ALA A 63 -1.78 1.29 6.42
C ALA A 63 -1.73 0.54 5.07
N LEU A 64 -1.33 -0.72 5.07
CA LEU A 64 -1.30 -1.55 3.85
C LEU A 64 -2.70 -1.75 3.28
N ARG A 65 -3.71 -2.02 4.14
CA ARG A 65 -5.10 -2.14 3.69
C ARG A 65 -5.65 -0.83 3.10
N CYS A 66 -5.32 0.30 3.71
CA CYS A 66 -5.71 1.60 3.14
C CYS A 66 -5.03 1.85 1.79
N ALA A 67 -3.73 1.54 1.68
CA ALA A 67 -3.01 1.64 0.41
C ALA A 67 -3.58 0.69 -0.66
N GLU A 68 -3.92 -0.55 -0.29
CA GLU A 68 -4.54 -1.55 -1.17
C GLU A 68 -5.89 -1.04 -1.69
N GLN A 69 -6.78 -0.55 -0.83
CA GLN A 69 -8.07 0.03 -1.22
C GLN A 69 -7.95 1.17 -2.24
N LEU A 70 -6.90 1.99 -2.13
CA LEU A 70 -6.67 3.13 -3.03
C LEU A 70 -6.08 2.73 -4.38
N VAL A 71 -5.38 1.59 -4.44
CA VAL A 71 -4.59 1.19 -5.60
C VAL A 71 -5.27 0.07 -6.38
N ASP A 72 -5.95 -0.85 -5.71
CA ASP A 72 -6.52 -2.03 -6.36
C ASP A 72 -7.65 -1.65 -7.32
N GLY A 73 -7.53 -2.13 -8.57
CA GLY A 73 -8.50 -1.87 -9.62
C GLY A 73 -8.39 -0.49 -10.27
N ALA A 74 -7.50 0.40 -9.79
CA ALA A 74 -7.16 1.63 -10.50
C ALA A 74 -6.39 1.34 -11.80
N THR A 75 -6.16 2.37 -12.63
CA THR A 75 -5.43 2.22 -13.90
C THR A 75 -4.04 2.83 -13.77
N CYS A 76 -3.00 2.05 -14.06
CA CYS A 76 -1.63 2.55 -14.09
C CYS A 76 -1.46 3.59 -15.21
N VAL A 77 -1.07 4.81 -14.87
CA VAL A 77 -0.86 5.89 -15.84
C VAL A 77 0.33 5.67 -16.78
N HIS A 78 1.20 4.69 -16.49
CA HIS A 78 2.40 4.41 -17.29
C HIS A 78 2.19 3.32 -18.34
N CYS A 79 1.51 2.22 -17.98
CA CYS A 79 1.29 1.08 -18.89
C CYS A 79 -0.17 0.81 -19.21
N GLY A 80 -1.12 1.53 -18.61
CA GLY A 80 -2.56 1.40 -18.86
C GLY A 80 -3.22 0.15 -18.27
N ARG A 81 -2.45 -0.73 -17.60
CA ARG A 81 -2.98 -1.94 -16.96
C ARG A 81 -3.67 -1.64 -15.63
N PRO A 82 -4.67 -2.44 -15.22
CA PRO A 82 -5.22 -2.35 -13.87
C PRO A 82 -4.14 -2.60 -12.82
N THR A 83 -4.21 -1.89 -11.70
CA THR A 83 -3.22 -1.97 -10.62
C THR A 83 -3.68 -2.88 -9.51
N ALA A 84 -2.70 -3.44 -8.80
CA ALA A 84 -2.90 -4.16 -7.56
C ALA A 84 -1.72 -3.89 -6.62
N LEU A 85 -1.94 -3.85 -5.32
CA LEU A 85 -0.88 -3.76 -4.32
C LEU A 85 -0.52 -5.16 -3.83
N ASP A 86 0.77 -5.51 -3.88
CA ASP A 86 1.25 -6.75 -3.29
C ASP A 86 1.43 -6.55 -1.77
N THR A 87 0.42 -7.02 -1.01
CA THR A 87 0.39 -6.92 0.44
C THR A 87 1.06 -8.12 1.13
N ASP A 88 1.42 -9.19 0.40
CA ASP A 88 2.04 -10.40 0.95
C ASP A 88 3.57 -10.27 1.05
N TRP A 89 3.98 -9.47 2.03
CA TRP A 89 5.39 -9.14 2.32
C TRP A 89 6.23 -10.30 2.88
N GLN A 90 5.65 -11.47 3.15
CA GLN A 90 6.33 -12.61 3.77
C GLN A 90 6.57 -13.78 2.81
N SER A 91 5.93 -13.78 1.64
CA SER A 91 6.03 -14.90 0.71
C SER A 91 7.08 -14.61 -0.38
N PRO A 92 8.28 -15.21 -0.33
CA PRO A 92 9.24 -15.14 -1.43
C PRO A 92 8.79 -15.98 -2.66
N VAL A 93 7.58 -16.55 -2.65
CA VAL A 93 7.20 -17.66 -3.53
C VAL A 93 6.21 -17.25 -4.62
N THR A 94 5.51 -16.12 -4.52
CA THR A 94 4.64 -15.65 -5.61
C THR A 94 4.23 -14.20 -5.41
N SER A 95 4.90 -13.27 -6.08
CA SER A 95 4.36 -11.92 -6.19
C SER A 95 3.04 -11.98 -6.97
N ILE A 96 2.10 -11.07 -6.68
CA ILE A 96 0.93 -10.86 -7.55
C ILE A 96 1.39 -10.62 -9.00
N ALA A 97 2.54 -9.98 -9.20
CA ALA A 97 3.15 -9.81 -10.51
C ALA A 97 3.45 -11.17 -11.19
N ASP A 98 4.03 -12.12 -10.45
CA ASP A 98 4.37 -13.45 -10.98
C ASP A 98 3.11 -14.29 -11.28
N MET A 99 2.07 -14.17 -10.45
CA MET A 99 0.81 -14.90 -10.62
C MET A 99 -0.03 -14.39 -11.80
N THR A 100 -0.02 -13.08 -12.01
CA THR A 100 -0.90 -12.43 -13.01
C THR A 100 -0.20 -12.17 -14.33
N GLY A 101 1.12 -12.40 -14.41
CA GLY A 101 1.92 -12.14 -15.60
C GLY A 101 1.81 -10.67 -16.02
N LEU A 102 1.43 -10.43 -17.27
CA LEU A 102 1.24 -9.08 -17.80
C LEU A 102 -0.17 -8.50 -17.57
N ALA A 103 -1.10 -9.21 -16.91
CA ALA A 103 -2.48 -8.75 -16.78
C ALA A 103 -2.66 -7.56 -15.82
N LEU A 104 -1.81 -7.46 -14.79
CA LEU A 104 -1.85 -6.38 -13.80
C LEU A 104 -0.52 -5.62 -13.76
N CYS A 105 -0.59 -4.35 -13.38
CA CYS A 105 0.55 -3.56 -12.94
C CYS A 105 0.62 -3.62 -11.41
N ALA A 106 1.38 -4.56 -10.87
CA ALA A 106 1.51 -4.74 -9.43
C ALA A 106 2.42 -3.66 -8.82
N TYR A 107 2.09 -3.19 -7.62
CA TYR A 107 2.98 -2.42 -6.76
C TYR A 107 3.62 -3.36 -5.74
N VAL A 108 4.92 -3.59 -5.85
CA VAL A 108 5.66 -4.54 -5.02
C VAL A 108 6.63 -3.78 -4.12
N TYR A 109 6.72 -4.16 -2.85
CA TYR A 109 7.66 -3.54 -1.91
C TYR A 109 9.10 -3.93 -2.26
N ASP A 110 9.94 -2.92 -2.49
CA ASP A 110 11.38 -3.06 -2.72
C ASP A 110 12.11 -2.88 -1.37
N PRO A 111 12.71 -3.93 -0.80
CA PRO A 111 13.37 -3.87 0.51
C PRO A 111 14.72 -3.14 0.48
N GLU A 112 15.33 -2.94 -0.69
CA GLU A 112 16.58 -2.17 -0.80
C GLU A 112 16.28 -0.67 -0.80
N LEU A 113 15.20 -0.28 -1.46
CA LEU A 113 14.78 1.11 -1.59
C LEU A 113 13.74 1.55 -0.56
N HIS A 114 13.19 0.63 0.23
CA HIS A 114 12.14 0.85 1.21
C HIS A 114 10.91 1.58 0.63
N THR A 115 10.45 1.17 -0.56
CA THR A 115 9.31 1.79 -1.25
C THR A 115 8.55 0.79 -2.13
N PHE A 116 7.32 1.11 -2.52
CA PHE A 116 6.61 0.31 -3.52
C PHE A 116 6.95 0.75 -4.95
N ARG A 117 7.30 -0.23 -5.79
CA ARG A 117 7.62 -0.08 -7.20
C ARG A 117 6.58 -0.75 -8.08
N ARG A 118 6.28 -0.14 -9.23
CA ARG A 118 5.41 -0.76 -10.24
C ARG A 118 6.14 -1.89 -10.96
N SER A 119 5.45 -2.96 -11.29
CA SER A 119 5.99 -4.04 -12.11
C SER A 119 6.39 -3.57 -13.52
N CYS A 120 5.77 -2.51 -14.04
CA CYS A 120 6.12 -1.91 -15.32
C CYS A 120 7.31 -0.92 -15.26
N GLU A 121 7.89 -0.66 -14.09
CA GLU A 121 9.09 0.19 -13.99
C GLU A 121 10.31 -0.53 -14.54
N GLY A 122 10.88 -0.01 -15.63
CA GLY A 122 12.06 -0.58 -16.28
C GLY A 122 11.73 -1.51 -17.45
N GLU A 123 10.45 -1.75 -17.75
CA GLU A 123 10.05 -2.16 -19.09
C GLU A 123 10.34 -0.97 -20.00
N GLU A 124 11.33 -1.08 -20.91
CA GLU A 124 11.53 -0.06 -21.94
C GLU A 124 10.21 0.08 -22.70
N THR A 125 9.53 1.20 -22.53
CA THR A 125 8.37 1.54 -23.35
C THR A 125 8.85 1.62 -24.79
N ALA A 126 8.58 0.58 -25.57
CA ALA A 126 8.56 0.67 -27.01
C ALA A 126 7.40 1.60 -27.39
N ALA A 127 7.68 2.90 -27.40
CA ALA A 127 6.81 3.96 -27.87
C ALA A 127 7.62 4.88 -28.79
#